data_AF-A0A2H5YJL5-F1
#
_entry.id   AF-A0A2H5YJL5-F1
#
_cell.length_a   1.000
_cell.length_b   1.000
_cell.length_c   1.000
_cell.angle_alpha   90.00
_cell.angle_beta   90.00
_cell.angle_gamma   90.00
#
_symmetry.space_group_name_H-M   'P 1'
#
loop_
_entity.id
_entity.type
_entity.pdbx_description
1 polymer ?
#
loop_
_entity_poly.entity_id
_entity_poly.type
_entity_poly.pdbx_seq_one_letter_code
_entity_poly.pdbx_strand_id
1 'polypeptide(L)'
;MPNVRLDAQGVPKAPVYEGTAPVLHRGPLSAPDAADPTGAAQGLDCAGYRMARFDLDTTGSSGLQYLEVQLLIWNPTAGRYFGGARRAFSAAQLQANPRPSLEAEVRGAVVFLKVTAAQATALSLRVYASLS
;
A
#
# COMPACT_ATOMS: atom_id res chain seq x y z
N MET A 1 -28.64 -7.98 3.84
CA MET A 1 -28.67 -7.37 2.49
C MET A 1 -27.35 -6.64 2.31
N PRO A 2 -26.63 -6.76 1.18
CA PRO A 2 -25.42 -5.97 0.97
C PRO A 2 -25.79 -4.49 1.02
N ASN A 3 -24.99 -3.65 1.69
CA ASN A 3 -25.21 -2.21 1.68
C ASN A 3 -24.92 -1.68 0.27
N VAL A 4 -25.97 -1.36 -0.48
CA VAL A 4 -25.87 -0.84 -1.85
C VAL A 4 -26.30 0.63 -1.87
N ARG A 5 -25.47 1.51 -2.44
CA ARG A 5 -25.88 2.90 -2.73
C ARG A 5 -26.77 2.89 -3.97
N LEU A 6 -27.89 3.60 -3.90
CA LEU A 6 -28.75 3.88 -5.06
C LEU A 6 -28.25 5.15 -5.75
N ASP A 7 -28.29 5.22 -7.08
CA ASP A 7 -28.11 6.51 -7.76
C ASP A 7 -29.35 7.39 -7.69
N ALA A 8 -29.26 8.58 -8.30
CA ALA A 8 -30.36 9.55 -8.36
C ALA A 8 -31.62 9.00 -9.05
N GLN A 9 -31.52 7.86 -9.74
CA GLN A 9 -32.60 7.18 -10.45
C GLN A 9 -33.07 5.92 -9.70
N GLY A 10 -32.54 5.65 -8.50
CA GLY A 10 -32.92 4.50 -7.68
C GLY A 10 -32.29 3.18 -8.13
N VAL A 11 -31.28 3.20 -9.01
CA VAL A 11 -30.62 1.99 -9.50
C VAL A 11 -29.57 1.53 -8.48
N PRO A 12 -29.61 0.26 -8.02
CA PRO A 12 -28.56 -0.29 -7.17
C PRO A 12 -27.20 -0.24 -7.88
N LYS A 13 -26.21 0.41 -7.27
CA LYS A 13 -24.83 0.35 -7.74
C LYS A 13 -24.14 -0.92 -7.26
N ALA A 14 -22.87 -1.10 -7.60
CA ALA A 14 -22.08 -2.16 -7.00
C ALA A 14 -22.06 -2.02 -5.45
N PRO A 15 -21.71 -3.09 -4.70
CA PRO A 15 -21.53 -3.00 -3.25
C PRO A 15 -20.71 -1.79 -2.85
N VAL A 16 -21.15 -1.07 -1.81
CA VAL A 16 -20.39 0.04 -1.26
C VAL A 16 -19.31 -0.56 -0.37
N TYR A 17 -18.07 -0.40 -0.80
CA TYR A 17 -16.91 -0.65 0.03
C TYR A 17 -16.71 0.59 0.92
N GLU A 18 -17.00 0.47 2.21
CA GLU A 18 -16.78 1.55 3.19
C GLU A 18 -15.28 1.74 3.39
N GLY A 19 -14.72 2.72 2.66
CA GLY A 19 -13.31 3.05 2.75
C GLY A 19 -12.91 3.49 4.15
N THR A 20 -11.86 2.90 4.71
CA THR A 20 -11.30 3.38 5.98
C THR A 20 -10.53 4.68 5.79
N ALA A 21 -10.45 5.49 6.84
CA ALA A 21 -9.55 6.64 6.85
C ALA A 21 -8.09 6.14 6.67
N PRO A 22 -7.26 6.82 5.86
CA PRO A 22 -5.86 6.46 5.72
C PRO A 22 -5.13 6.52 7.08
N VAL A 23 -4.47 5.42 7.44
CA VAL A 23 -3.63 5.33 8.64
C VAL A 23 -2.16 5.20 8.25
N LEU A 24 -1.25 5.69 9.09
CA LEU A 24 0.17 5.51 8.86
C LEU A 24 0.51 4.02 8.99
N HIS A 25 0.81 3.37 7.87
CA HIS A 25 1.27 1.98 7.84
C HIS A 25 2.77 1.92 8.16
N ARG A 26 3.56 2.83 7.57
CA ARG A 26 5.03 2.85 7.74
C ARG A 26 5.62 4.25 7.65
N GLY A 27 6.73 4.44 8.35
CA GLY A 27 7.66 5.55 8.13
C GLY A 27 7.73 6.59 9.26
N PRO A 28 8.56 7.64 9.09
CA PRO A 28 9.37 7.91 7.89
C PRO A 28 10.49 6.87 7.69
N LEU A 29 10.63 6.38 6.46
CA LEU A 29 11.65 5.43 6.04
C LEU A 29 12.81 6.19 5.37
N SER A 30 14.04 5.84 5.73
CA SER A 30 15.27 6.47 5.23
C SER A 30 16.10 5.58 4.30
N ALA A 31 15.71 4.32 4.13
CA ALA A 31 16.37 3.35 3.24
C ALA A 31 15.37 2.28 2.77
N PRO A 32 15.69 1.51 1.71
CA PRO A 32 14.98 0.28 1.36
C PRO A 32 15.02 -0.77 2.47
N ASP A 33 14.07 -1.68 2.46
CA ASP A 33 13.97 -2.77 3.42
C ASP A 33 15.02 -3.85 3.17
N ALA A 34 15.89 -4.08 4.15
CA ALA A 34 16.94 -5.09 4.07
C ALA A 34 16.40 -6.54 4.09
N ALA A 35 15.22 -6.76 4.67
CA ALA A 35 14.61 -8.07 4.81
C ALA A 35 13.07 -7.97 4.75
N ASP A 36 12.41 -9.11 4.56
CA ASP A 36 10.96 -9.20 4.72
C ASP A 36 10.59 -9.15 6.22
N PRO A 37 9.37 -8.72 6.58
CA PRO A 37 8.92 -8.77 7.97
C PRO A 37 8.88 -10.22 8.47
N THR A 38 9.13 -10.41 9.77
CA THR A 38 9.24 -11.72 10.40
C THR A 38 7.91 -12.27 10.92
N GLY A 39 6.87 -11.45 11.00
CA GLY A 39 5.56 -11.89 11.49
C GLY A 39 4.39 -11.02 11.05
N ALA A 40 3.18 -11.61 11.11
CA ALA A 40 1.94 -10.97 10.68
C ALA A 40 1.63 -9.63 11.36
N ALA A 41 2.05 -9.43 12.61
CA ALA A 41 1.80 -8.20 13.38
C ALA A 41 2.46 -6.95 12.77
N GLN A 42 3.41 -7.13 11.86
CA GLN A 42 4.06 -6.02 11.14
C GLN A 42 3.26 -5.61 9.89
N GLY A 43 2.34 -6.45 9.43
CA GLY A 43 1.47 -6.19 8.29
C GLY A 43 0.22 -5.40 8.66
N LEU A 44 -0.47 -4.95 7.62
CA LEU A 44 -1.83 -4.44 7.66
C LEU A 44 -2.80 -5.62 7.66
N ASP A 45 -3.64 -5.71 8.70
CA ASP A 45 -4.75 -6.66 8.73
C ASP A 45 -5.88 -6.14 7.85
N CYS A 46 -6.20 -6.90 6.79
CA CYS A 46 -7.25 -6.56 5.85
C CYS A 46 -8.52 -7.39 6.05
N ALA A 47 -8.67 -8.13 7.16
CA ALA A 47 -9.84 -8.96 7.42
C ALA A 47 -11.16 -8.17 7.20
N GLY A 48 -12.04 -8.73 6.38
CA GLY A 48 -13.31 -8.09 5.99
C GLY A 48 -13.23 -7.12 4.81
N TYR A 49 -12.04 -6.79 4.32
CA TYR A 49 -11.83 -5.88 3.18
C TYR A 49 -11.28 -6.62 1.95
N ARG A 50 -11.69 -6.16 0.76
CA ARG A 50 -11.27 -6.77 -0.49
C ARG A 50 -10.01 -6.11 -1.03
N MET A 51 -9.87 -4.81 -0.85
CA MET A 51 -8.84 -3.95 -1.40
C MET A 51 -8.05 -3.26 -0.29
N ALA A 52 -6.77 -3.04 -0.57
CA ALA A 52 -5.93 -2.12 0.18
C ALA A 52 -5.34 -1.09 -0.77
N ARG A 53 -5.40 0.18 -0.38
CA ARG A 53 -4.73 1.28 -1.06
C ARG A 53 -3.56 1.75 -0.20
N PHE A 54 -2.41 1.93 -0.82
CA PHE A 54 -1.24 2.53 -0.22
C PHE A 54 -0.93 3.85 -0.90
N ASP A 55 -0.89 4.93 -0.14
CA ASP A 55 -0.46 6.25 -0.60
C ASP A 55 0.97 6.51 -0.07
N LEU A 56 1.90 6.72 -1.00
CA LEU A 56 3.33 6.86 -0.71
C LEU A 56 3.68 8.35 -0.67
N ASP A 57 4.00 8.92 0.48
CA ASP A 57 4.38 10.33 0.60
C ASP A 57 5.91 10.48 0.57
N THR A 58 6.42 11.03 -0.54
CA THR A 58 7.86 11.24 -0.77
C THR A 58 8.30 12.69 -0.55
N THR A 59 7.41 13.58 -0.09
CA THR A 59 7.64 15.04 -0.03
C THR A 59 8.86 15.48 0.79
N GLY A 60 9.34 14.65 1.73
CA GLY A 60 10.57 14.92 2.50
C GLY A 60 11.87 14.41 1.86
N SER A 61 11.81 13.73 0.72
CA SER A 61 12.97 13.16 0.05
C SER A 61 13.71 14.19 -0.81
N SER A 62 15.02 14.05 -0.96
CA SER A 62 15.85 14.88 -1.84
C SER A 62 16.63 14.04 -2.84
N GLY A 63 16.73 14.52 -4.08
CA GLY A 63 17.41 13.82 -5.17
C GLY A 63 16.80 12.46 -5.50
N LEU A 64 15.51 12.23 -5.22
CA LEU A 64 14.83 10.97 -5.48
C LEU A 64 14.69 10.73 -6.99
N GLN A 65 15.37 9.70 -7.50
CA GLN A 65 15.40 9.32 -8.91
C GLN A 65 14.61 8.03 -9.19
N TYR A 66 14.44 7.20 -8.17
CA TYR A 66 13.83 5.89 -8.31
C TYR A 66 13.24 5.41 -6.99
N LEU A 67 12.09 4.75 -7.06
CA LEU A 67 11.45 4.05 -5.95
C LEU A 67 10.81 2.76 -6.46
N GLU A 68 11.09 1.63 -5.83
CA GLU A 68 10.42 0.36 -6.07
C GLU A 68 9.80 -0.17 -4.79
N VAL A 69 8.57 -0.66 -4.91
CA VAL A 69 7.84 -1.31 -3.83
C VAL A 69 7.31 -2.67 -4.27
N GLN A 70 7.17 -3.57 -3.30
CA GLN A 70 6.57 -4.88 -3.47
C GLN A 70 5.50 -5.11 -2.41
N LEU A 71 4.31 -5.54 -2.84
CA LEU A 71 3.31 -6.08 -1.94
C LEU A 71 3.78 -7.45 -1.45
N LEU A 72 3.81 -7.64 -0.14
CA LEU A 72 4.02 -8.92 0.49
C LEU A 72 2.71 -9.41 1.10
N ILE A 73 2.44 -10.71 0.97
CA ILE A 73 1.22 -11.35 1.48
C ILE A 73 1.62 -12.40 2.50
N TRP A 74 1.07 -12.32 3.71
CA TRP A 74 1.31 -13.29 4.78
C TRP A 74 0.64 -14.62 4.46
N ASN A 75 1.39 -15.71 4.58
CA ASN A 75 0.85 -17.06 4.55
C ASN A 75 0.92 -17.66 5.97
N PRO A 76 -0.23 -17.85 6.66
CA PRO A 76 -0.25 -18.36 8.02
C PRO A 76 0.24 -19.81 8.13
N THR A 77 0.00 -20.64 7.10
CA THR A 77 0.46 -22.04 7.07
C THR A 77 1.98 -22.13 7.00
N ALA A 78 2.62 -21.23 6.25
CA ALA A 78 4.08 -21.21 6.10
C ALA A 78 4.78 -20.32 7.14
N GLY A 79 4.02 -19.54 7.94
CA GLY A 79 4.57 -18.61 8.93
C GLY A 79 5.49 -17.54 8.33
N ARG A 80 5.28 -17.12 7.07
CA ARG A 80 6.12 -16.13 6.38
C ARG A 80 5.39 -15.36 5.29
N TYR A 81 5.97 -14.25 4.89
CA TYR A 81 5.52 -13.47 3.74
C TYR A 81 5.97 -14.07 2.41
N PHE A 82 5.15 -13.90 1.39
CA PHE A 82 5.45 -14.23 -0.01
C PHE A 82 5.36 -12.97 -0.87
N GLY A 83 6.26 -12.87 -1.85
CA GLY A 83 6.30 -11.76 -2.78
C GLY A 83 5.10 -11.75 -3.73
N GLY A 84 4.37 -10.65 -3.75
CA GLY A 84 3.31 -10.34 -4.71
C GLY A 84 3.76 -9.30 -5.73
N ALA A 85 2.80 -8.48 -6.17
CA ALA A 85 2.99 -7.47 -7.20
C ALA A 85 4.06 -6.44 -6.84
N ARG A 86 4.83 -6.01 -7.85
CA ARG A 86 5.85 -4.96 -7.74
C ARG A 86 5.45 -3.74 -8.55
N ARG A 87 5.88 -2.58 -8.10
CA ARG A 87 5.74 -1.32 -8.84
C ARG A 87 6.96 -0.45 -8.66
N ALA A 88 7.50 0.00 -9.78
CA ALA A 88 8.57 0.98 -9.83
C ALA A 88 8.02 2.35 -10.26
N PHE A 89 8.64 3.40 -9.73
CA PHE A 89 8.37 4.79 -10.08
C PHE A 89 9.66 5.44 -10.53
N SER A 90 9.64 6.04 -11.72
CA SER A 90 10.77 6.80 -12.26
C SER A 90 10.83 8.22 -11.69
N ALA A 91 11.97 8.88 -11.84
CA ALA A 91 12.17 10.29 -11.45
C ALA A 91 11.05 11.20 -11.98
N ALA A 92 10.72 11.08 -13.27
CA ALA A 92 9.68 11.90 -13.90
C ALA A 92 8.29 11.68 -13.26
N GLN A 93 7.95 10.43 -12.94
CA GLN A 93 6.67 10.10 -12.28
C GLN A 93 6.61 10.66 -10.86
N LEU A 94 7.71 10.57 -10.11
CA LEU A 94 7.81 11.05 -8.73
C LEU A 94 7.84 12.59 -8.66
N GLN A 95 8.40 13.26 -9.67
CA GLN A 95 8.36 14.71 -9.81
C GLN A 95 6.96 15.20 -10.17
N ALA A 96 6.28 14.52 -11.11
CA ALA A 96 4.93 14.87 -11.51
C ALA A 96 3.90 14.59 -10.40
N ASN A 97 4.13 13.56 -9.58
CA ASN A 97 3.31 13.22 -8.44
C ASN A 97 4.18 12.73 -7.26
N PRO A 98 4.45 13.57 -6.25
CA PRO A 98 5.21 13.19 -5.06
C PRO A 98 4.41 12.31 -4.07
N ARG A 99 3.16 11.99 -4.42
CA ARG A 99 2.28 11.12 -3.64
C ARG A 99 1.64 10.03 -4.51
N PRO A 100 2.44 9.16 -5.13
CA PRO A 100 1.88 8.08 -5.93
C PRO A 100 1.11 7.09 -5.04
N SER A 101 0.15 6.39 -5.64
CA SER A 101 -0.63 5.37 -4.95
C SER A 101 -0.54 4.01 -5.63
N LEU A 102 -0.74 2.96 -4.83
CA LEU A 102 -0.88 1.58 -5.26
C LEU A 102 -2.16 1.01 -4.66
N GLU A 103 -3.01 0.42 -5.49
CA GLU A 103 -4.14 -0.36 -5.04
C GLU A 103 -3.90 -1.84 -5.33
N ALA A 104 -4.24 -2.69 -4.37
CA ALA A 104 -4.09 -4.12 -4.47
C ALA A 104 -5.33 -4.83 -3.95
N GLU A 105 -5.73 -5.90 -4.64
CA GLU A 105 -6.74 -6.82 -4.13
C GLU A 105 -6.08 -7.76 -3.10
N VAL A 106 -6.59 -7.75 -1.86
CA VAL A 106 -6.01 -8.43 -0.70
C VAL A 106 -6.89 -9.53 -0.14
N ARG A 107 -8.20 -9.49 -0.39
CA ARG A 107 -9.19 -10.53 0.00
C ARG A 107 -9.07 -10.99 1.47
N GLY A 108 -8.93 -10.05 2.40
CA GLY A 108 -8.82 -10.39 3.81
C GLY A 108 -7.45 -10.84 4.29
N ALA A 109 -6.43 -10.89 3.43
CA ALA A 109 -5.09 -11.31 3.83
C ALA A 109 -4.37 -10.22 4.63
N VAL A 110 -3.44 -10.63 5.51
CA VAL A 110 -2.48 -9.70 6.09
C VAL A 110 -1.42 -9.36 5.04
N VAL A 111 -1.24 -8.08 4.75
CA VAL A 111 -0.31 -7.61 3.70
C VAL A 111 0.69 -6.60 4.23
N PHE A 112 1.80 -6.42 3.54
CA PHE A 112 2.82 -5.43 3.88
C PHE A 112 3.38 -4.80 2.61
N LEU A 113 3.54 -3.48 2.58
CA LEU A 113 4.20 -2.82 1.45
C LEU A 113 5.70 -2.66 1.75
N LYS A 114 6.51 -3.50 1.11
CA LYS A 114 7.98 -3.46 1.19
C LYS A 114 8.53 -2.44 0.21
N VAL A 115 9.53 -1.68 0.63
CA VAL A 115 10.37 -0.86 -0.26
C VAL A 115 11.56 -1.71 -0.67
N THR A 116 11.59 -2.16 -1.92
CA THR A 116 12.65 -3.07 -2.40
C THR A 116 13.87 -2.33 -2.91
N ALA A 117 13.69 -1.11 -3.42
CA ALA A 117 14.80 -0.27 -3.87
C ALA A 117 14.40 1.21 -3.85
N ALA A 118 15.39 2.08 -3.64
CA ALA A 118 15.24 3.51 -3.76
C ALA A 118 16.59 4.13 -4.13
N GLN A 119 16.58 5.13 -5.00
CA GLN A 119 17.75 5.93 -5.34
C GLN A 119 17.44 7.38 -5.00
N ALA A 120 18.09 7.90 -3.95
CA ALA A 120 17.92 9.27 -3.49
C ALA A 120 19.20 9.77 -2.82
N THR A 121 19.41 11.09 -2.79
CA THR A 121 20.44 11.69 -1.94
C THR A 121 20.05 11.57 -0.47
N ALA A 122 18.77 11.83 -0.16
CA ALA A 122 18.17 11.50 1.13
C ALA A 122 16.73 11.01 0.91
N LEU A 123 16.39 9.84 1.44
CA LEU A 123 15.03 9.30 1.39
C LEU A 123 14.26 9.69 2.66
N SER A 124 13.02 10.14 2.48
CA SER A 124 12.02 10.25 3.54
C SER A 124 10.67 9.85 2.95
N LEU A 125 10.33 8.58 3.14
CA LEU A 125 9.08 7.99 2.67
C LEU A 125 8.14 7.67 3.83
N ARG A 126 6.89 8.13 3.76
CA ARG A 126 5.80 7.63 4.61
C ARG A 126 4.82 6.85 3.75
N VAL A 127 4.28 5.76 4.27
CA VAL A 127 3.28 4.96 3.60
C VAL A 127 2.02 4.99 4.44
N TYR A 128 0.95 5.54 3.87
CA TYR A 128 -0.38 5.50 4.45
C TYR A 128 -1.18 4.39 3.78
N ALA A 129 -2.04 3.72 4.53
CA ALA A 129 -2.90 2.67 4.00
C ALA A 129 -4.37 2.91 4.35
N SER A 130 -5.26 2.62 3.41
CA SER A 130 -6.72 2.55 3.60
C SER A 130 -7.26 1.27 2.99
N LEU A 131 -8.40 0.81 3.50
CA LEU A 131 -9.02 -0.47 3.14
C LEU A 131 -10.41 -0.23 2.57
N SER A 132 -10.82 -1.07 1.61
CA SER A 132 -12.17 -1.04 1.05
C SER A 132 -12.68 -2.45 0.69
#